data_AF-A0A090SWR3-F1
#
_entry.id   AF-A0A090SWR3-F1
#
_cell.length_a   1.000
_cell.length_b   1.000
_cell.length_c   1.000
_cell.angle_alpha   90.00
_cell.angle_beta   90.00
_cell.angle_gamma   90.00
#
_symmetry.space_group_name_H-M   'P 1'
#
loop_
_entity.id
_entity.type
_entity.pdbx_description
1 polymer ?
#
loop_
_entity_poly.entity_id
_entity_poly.type
_entity_poly.pdbx_seq_one_letter_code
_entity_poly.pdbx_strand_id
1 'polypeptide(L)'
;MYQKMGLVKAFKTDNPDVGRKAVTGNDFDKYVFKVPTLRNIELTYPYFHDGSEWDLQKAVEIMADIQLGQTLTPQESKKITAFLTTLTGEQPKVTLPHLPPSTHGTARPQI
;
A
#
# COMPACT_ATOMS: atom_id res chain seq x y z
N MET A 1 -6.82 -11.53 4.27
CA MET A 1 -7.02 -12.07 2.91
C MET A 1 -5.79 -11.76 2.07
N TYR A 2 -5.36 -12.69 1.23
CA TYR A 2 -4.27 -12.52 0.25
C TYR A 2 -4.85 -12.62 -1.15
N GLN A 3 -4.36 -11.82 -2.09
CA GLN A 3 -4.79 -11.87 -3.47
C GLN A 3 -3.65 -11.56 -4.44
N LYS A 4 -3.75 -12.12 -5.65
CA LYS A 4 -2.82 -11.81 -6.74
C LYS A 4 -2.93 -10.35 -7.15
N MET A 5 -1.80 -9.67 -7.29
CA MET A 5 -1.71 -8.35 -7.89
C MET A 5 -1.62 -8.50 -9.40
N GLY A 6 -2.65 -8.04 -10.13
CA GLY A 6 -2.76 -8.25 -11.56
C GLY A 6 -3.37 -9.60 -11.95
N LEU A 7 -4.63 -9.81 -11.59
CA LEU A 7 -5.39 -11.02 -11.95
C LEU A 7 -5.67 -11.14 -13.45
N VAL A 8 -6.02 -10.03 -14.10
CA VAL A 8 -6.40 -9.97 -15.51
C VAL A 8 -5.20 -9.53 -16.36
N LYS A 9 -4.47 -8.51 -15.90
CA LYS A 9 -3.25 -8.02 -16.55
C LYS A 9 -2.11 -7.96 -15.55
N ALA A 10 -0.89 -8.20 -15.99
CA ALA A 10 0.27 -8.13 -15.10
C ALA A 10 0.47 -6.69 -14.58
N PHE A 11 0.71 -6.55 -13.28
CA PHE A 11 1.22 -5.30 -12.72
C PHE A 11 2.66 -5.09 -13.21
N LYS A 12 2.92 -3.94 -13.82
CA LYS A 12 4.24 -3.60 -14.35
C LYS A 12 5.05 -2.94 -13.24
N THR A 13 6.16 -3.55 -12.87
CA THR A 13 7.11 -3.02 -11.88
C THR A 13 8.49 -3.60 -12.12
N ASP A 14 9.53 -2.83 -11.79
CA ASP A 14 10.92 -3.29 -11.76
C ASP A 14 11.30 -3.79 -10.34
N ASN A 15 10.37 -3.69 -9.38
CA ASN A 15 10.58 -4.23 -8.04
C ASN A 15 10.67 -5.77 -8.10
N PRO A 16 11.74 -6.39 -7.57
CA PRO A 16 11.94 -7.83 -7.63
C PRO A 16 11.05 -8.63 -6.66
N ASP A 17 10.22 -7.98 -5.85
CA ASP A 17 9.37 -8.64 -4.87
C ASP A 17 8.37 -9.61 -5.52
N VAL A 18 8.47 -10.89 -5.14
CA VAL A 18 7.60 -11.96 -5.63
C VAL A 18 6.39 -12.21 -4.73
N GLY A 19 6.22 -11.41 -3.68
CA GLY A 19 5.13 -11.52 -2.72
C GLY A 19 5.20 -12.80 -1.90
N ARG A 20 4.03 -13.40 -1.65
CA ARG A 20 3.86 -14.54 -0.74
C ARG A 20 4.69 -15.77 -1.13
N LYS A 21 5.06 -15.93 -2.41
CA LYS A 21 6.01 -16.98 -2.85
C LYS A 21 7.33 -16.94 -2.06
N ALA A 22 7.84 -15.76 -1.71
CA ALA A 22 9.10 -15.65 -0.95
C ALA A 22 9.02 -16.33 0.42
N VAL A 23 7.81 -16.48 0.97
CA VAL A 23 7.55 -17.16 2.25
C VAL A 23 7.17 -18.63 2.05
N THR A 24 6.31 -18.93 1.07
CA THR A 24 5.74 -20.28 0.90
C THR A 24 6.54 -21.19 -0.03
N GLY A 25 7.39 -20.62 -0.89
CA GLY A 25 8.10 -21.34 -1.96
C GLY A 25 7.20 -21.77 -3.13
N ASN A 26 5.88 -21.61 -3.03
CA ASN A 26 4.93 -22.08 -4.04
C ASN A 26 4.79 -21.06 -5.19
N ASP A 27 4.95 -21.53 -6.43
CA ASP A 27 4.77 -20.70 -7.63
C ASP A 27 3.35 -20.14 -7.79
N PHE A 28 2.33 -20.82 -7.24
CA PHE A 28 0.95 -20.30 -7.23
C PHE A 28 0.79 -19.05 -6.37
N ASP A 29 1.68 -18.82 -5.40
CA ASP A 29 1.69 -17.62 -4.56
C ASP A 29 2.54 -16.48 -5.15
N LYS A 30 3.06 -16.62 -6.38
CA LYS A 30 3.84 -15.58 -7.03
C LYS A 30 2.97 -14.35 -7.32
N TYR A 31 3.44 -13.20 -6.87
CA TYR A 31 2.74 -11.90 -6.91
C TYR A 31 1.40 -11.89 -6.15
N VAL A 32 1.25 -12.79 -5.17
CA VAL A 32 0.15 -12.75 -4.22
C VAL A 32 0.57 -11.92 -3.02
N PHE A 33 -0.18 -10.88 -2.70
CA PHE A 33 0.10 -9.96 -1.59
C PHE A 33 -1.06 -9.92 -0.61
N LYS A 34 -0.79 -9.47 0.62
CA LYS A 34 -1.86 -9.17 1.57
C LYS A 34 -2.66 -7.99 1.04
N VAL A 35 -3.97 -8.11 0.97
CA VAL A 35 -4.83 -6.97 0.59
C VAL A 35 -4.68 -5.87 1.66
N PRO A 36 -4.28 -4.64 1.30
CA PRO A 36 -4.16 -3.55 2.26
C PRO A 36 -5.54 -3.08 2.73
N THR A 37 -5.58 -2.45 3.90
CA THR A 37 -6.76 -1.68 4.30
C THR A 37 -6.84 -0.41 3.46
N LEU A 38 -8.04 0.08 3.18
CA LEU A 38 -8.27 1.36 2.52
C LEU A 38 -8.60 2.48 3.52
N ARG A 39 -8.61 2.20 4.83
CA ARG A 39 -8.76 3.25 5.86
C ARG A 39 -7.53 4.14 5.88
N ASN A 40 -7.77 5.46 5.93
CA ASN A 40 -6.73 6.50 5.85
C ASN A 40 -5.89 6.45 4.56
N ILE A 41 -6.40 5.86 3.48
CA ILE A 41 -5.61 5.69 2.24
C ILE A 41 -5.15 7.02 1.64
N GLU A 42 -5.94 8.08 1.81
CA GLU A 42 -5.58 9.45 1.41
C GLU A 42 -4.28 9.96 2.07
N LEU A 43 -3.92 9.42 3.24
CA LEU A 43 -2.76 9.86 4.02
C LEU A 43 -1.52 8.98 3.83
N THR A 44 -1.59 7.94 2.98
CA THR A 44 -0.55 6.90 2.88
C THR A 44 -0.02 6.72 1.46
N TYR A 45 0.05 7.80 0.68
CA TYR A 45 0.76 7.81 -0.60
C TYR A 45 2.29 7.72 -0.38
N PRO A 46 3.06 7.20 -1.35
CA PRO A 46 2.61 6.58 -2.61
C PRO A 46 2.02 5.18 -2.42
N TYR A 47 1.27 4.71 -3.42
CA TYR A 47 0.47 3.49 -3.42
C TYR A 47 1.21 2.30 -4.02
N PHE A 48 0.61 1.11 -3.79
CA PHE A 48 1.15 -0.21 -4.11
C PHE A 48 2.38 -0.60 -3.28
N HIS A 49 2.82 -1.85 -3.41
CA HIS A 49 3.93 -2.40 -2.63
C HIS A 49 5.29 -1.82 -3.04
N ASP A 50 5.39 -1.28 -4.25
CA ASP A 50 6.59 -0.67 -4.79
C ASP A 50 6.61 0.86 -4.66
N GLY A 51 5.53 1.47 -4.14
CA GLY A 51 5.41 2.92 -3.98
C GLY A 51 5.48 3.69 -5.30
N SER A 52 5.10 3.07 -6.41
CA SER A 52 5.27 3.62 -7.75
C SER A 52 4.26 4.71 -8.13
N GLU A 53 3.07 4.71 -7.52
CA GLU A 53 1.97 5.60 -7.89
C GLU A 53 1.69 6.64 -6.79
N TRP A 54 1.71 7.92 -7.12
CA TRP A 54 1.49 9.01 -6.17
C TRP A 54 0.04 9.48 -6.12
N ASP A 55 -0.72 9.28 -7.20
CA ASP A 55 -2.08 9.77 -7.34
C ASP A 55 -3.12 8.68 -7.02
N LEU A 56 -4.05 9.00 -6.12
CA LEU A 56 -5.05 8.02 -5.66
C LEU A 56 -6.02 7.62 -6.77
N GLN A 57 -6.40 8.58 -7.61
CA GLN A 57 -7.29 8.31 -8.73
C GLN A 57 -6.61 7.41 -9.76
N LYS A 58 -5.31 7.62 -9.99
CA LYS A 58 -4.53 6.77 -10.87
C LYS A 58 -4.35 5.36 -10.31
N ALA A 59 -4.13 5.23 -9.00
CA ALA A 59 -4.10 3.93 -8.34
C ALA A 59 -5.43 3.17 -8.50
N VAL A 60 -6.57 3.87 -8.39
CA VAL A 60 -7.91 3.29 -8.65
C VAL A 60 -8.04 2.80 -10.10
N GLU A 61 -7.63 3.61 -11.08
CA GLU A 61 -7.67 3.26 -12.50
C GLU A 61 -6.81 2.02 -12.80
N ILE A 62 -5.59 1.97 -12.27
CA ILE A 62 -4.68 0.83 -12.41
C ILE A 62 -5.33 -0.43 -11.84
N MET A 63 -5.92 -0.34 -10.64
CA MET A 63 -6.59 -1.48 -10.01
C MET A 63 -7.78 -1.98 -10.80
N ALA A 64 -8.62 -1.08 -11.34
CA ALA A 64 -9.74 -1.46 -12.19
C ALA A 64 -9.26 -2.20 -13.45
N ASP A 65 -8.18 -1.72 -14.07
CA ASP A 65 -7.65 -2.32 -15.29
C ASP A 65 -7.03 -3.70 -15.05
N ILE A 66 -6.10 -3.80 -14.09
CA ILE A 66 -5.30 -5.02 -13.92
C ILE A 66 -6.05 -6.11 -13.15
N GLN A 67 -7.00 -5.74 -12.29
CA GLN A 67 -7.73 -6.71 -11.47
C GLN A 67 -9.07 -7.10 -12.07
N LEU A 68 -9.76 -6.17 -12.74
CA LEU A 68 -11.11 -6.38 -13.26
C LEU A 68 -11.17 -6.35 -14.78
N GLY A 69 -10.11 -5.91 -15.46
CA GLY A 69 -10.13 -5.71 -16.92
C GLY A 69 -11.02 -4.55 -17.35
N GLN A 70 -11.29 -3.60 -16.44
CA GLN A 70 -12.22 -2.50 -16.68
C GLN A 70 -11.48 -1.18 -16.84
N THR A 71 -11.82 -0.44 -17.90
CA THR A 71 -11.40 0.94 -18.07
C THR A 71 -12.46 1.85 -17.48
N LEU A 72 -12.10 2.57 -16.41
CA LEU A 72 -12.98 3.57 -15.81
C LEU A 72 -12.97 4.86 -16.64
N THR A 73 -14.13 5.50 -16.72
CA THR A 73 -14.20 6.91 -17.15
C THR A 73 -13.59 7.83 -16.09
N PRO A 74 -13.13 9.04 -16.45
CA PRO A 74 -12.61 10.00 -15.48
C PRO A 74 -13.59 10.34 -14.35
N GLN A 75 -14.89 10.34 -14.65
CA GLN A 75 -15.94 10.63 -13.67
C GLN A 75 -16.13 9.46 -12.69
N GLU A 76 -15.99 8.22 -13.15
CA GLU A 76 -16.08 7.04 -12.28
C GLU A 76 -14.88 6.94 -11.34
N SER A 77 -13.66 7.07 -11.87
CA SER A 77 -12.46 7.04 -11.03
C SER A 77 -12.49 8.17 -10.00
N LYS A 78 -12.91 9.37 -10.39
CA LYS A 78 -13.12 10.50 -9.46
C LYS A 78 -14.15 10.20 -8.35
N LYS A 79 -15.28 9.56 -8.67
CA LYS A 79 -16.31 9.20 -7.66
C LYS A 79 -15.79 8.16 -6.67
N ILE A 80 -15.05 7.16 -7.15
CA ILE A 80 -14.44 6.14 -6.28
C ILE A 80 -13.39 6.79 -5.38
N THR A 81 -12.51 7.63 -5.94
CA THR A 81 -11.53 8.38 -5.15
C THR A 81 -12.21 9.24 -4.08
N ALA A 82 -13.29 9.95 -4.43
CA ALA A 82 -14.05 10.73 -3.46
C ALA A 82 -14.70 9.88 -2.36
N PHE A 83 -15.09 8.64 -2.66
CA PHE A 83 -15.51 7.69 -1.62
C PHE A 83 -14.33 7.26 -0.74
N LEU A 84 -13.16 6.97 -1.33
CA LEU A 84 -11.97 6.55 -0.59
C LEU A 84 -11.47 7.61 0.39
N THR A 85 -11.58 8.90 0.07
CA THR A 85 -11.22 9.97 1.00
C THR A 85 -12.14 10.02 2.22
N THR A 86 -13.39 9.55 2.11
CA THR A 86 -14.28 9.41 3.28
C THR A 86 -13.82 8.32 4.26
N LEU A 87 -12.87 7.47 3.88
CA LEU A 87 -12.30 6.44 4.73
C LEU A 87 -11.19 6.97 5.66
N THR A 88 -10.89 8.26 5.61
CA THR A 88 -9.97 8.94 6.53
C THR A 88 -10.65 9.19 7.86
N GLY A 89 -10.14 8.58 8.93
CA GLY A 89 -10.65 8.72 10.29
C GLY A 89 -9.96 9.84 11.09
N GLU A 90 -10.41 10.03 12.33
CA GLU A 90 -9.70 10.88 13.29
C GLU A 90 -8.32 10.29 13.60
N GLN A 91 -7.28 11.13 13.49
CA GLN A 91 -5.91 10.70 13.78
C GLN A 91 -5.65 10.75 15.29
N PRO A 92 -4.88 9.79 15.82
CA PRO A 92 -4.55 9.79 17.25
C PRO A 92 -3.76 11.04 17.61
N LYS A 93 -4.14 11.68 18.71
CA LYS A 93 -3.36 12.77 19.30
C LYS A 93 -2.22 12.16 20.13
N VAL A 94 -1.02 12.16 19.58
CA VAL A 94 0.18 11.67 20.27
C VAL A 94 0.92 12.87 20.86
N THR A 95 1.05 12.92 22.18
CA THR A 95 1.91 13.90 22.85
C THR A 95 3.38 13.48 22.72
N LEU A 96 4.26 14.43 22.41
CA LEU A 96 5.70 14.14 22.29
C LEU A 96 6.23 13.59 23.63
N PRO A 97 6.79 12.37 23.66
CA PRO A 97 7.26 11.77 24.91
C PRO A 97 8.58 12.41 25.35
N HIS A 98 8.72 12.58 26.66
CA HIS A 98 10.01 12.89 27.27
C HIS A 98 10.77 11.57 27.53
N LEU A 99 11.69 11.24 26.63
CA LEU A 99 12.57 10.10 26.81
C LEU A 99 13.61 10.39 27.90
N PRO A 100 13.95 9.41 28.78
CA PRO A 100 14.93 9.62 29.83
C PRO A 100 16.34 9.80 29.24
N PRO A 101 17.23 10.55 29.92
CA PRO A 101 18.61 10.66 29.49
C PRO A 101 19.34 9.31 29.63
N SER A 102 20.22 9.01 28.68
CA SER A 102 21.16 7.89 28.78
C SER A 102 22.07 8.04 30.00
N THR A 103 22.55 6.92 30.53
CA THR A 103 23.50 6.87 31.65
C THR A 103 24.86 6.34 31.18
N HIS A 104 25.86 6.33 32.08
CA HIS A 104 27.17 5.73 31.79
C HIS A 104 27.10 4.23 31.45
N GLY A 105 26.08 3.52 31.94
CA GLY A 105 25.85 2.11 31.63
C GLY A 105 25.02 1.87 30.35
N THR A 106 24.47 2.92 29.74
CA THR A 106 23.70 2.79 28.50
C THR A 106 24.66 2.49 27.34
N ALA A 107 24.37 1.43 26.58
CA ALA A 107 25.15 1.07 25.40
C ALA A 107 25.25 2.26 24.43
N ARG A 108 26.46 2.53 23.95
CA ARG A 108 26.71 3.65 23.02
C ARG A 108 26.21 3.28 21.62
N PRO A 109 25.68 4.24 20.84
CA PRO A 109 25.35 4.01 19.43
C PRO A 109 26.57 3.49 18.66
N GLN A 110 26.36 2.46 17.85
CA GLN A 110 27.33 2.02 16.86
C GLN A 110 27.02 2.78 15.57
N ILE A 111 27.98 3.60 15.13
CA ILE A 111 27.90 4.40 13.91
C ILE A 111 28.71 3.70 12.83
#